data_AF-A0A519QW36-F1
#
_entry.id   AF-A0A519QW36-F1
#
_cell.length_a   1.000
_cell.length_b   1.000
_cell.length_c   1.000
_cell.angle_alpha   90.00
_cell.angle_beta   90.00
_cell.angle_gamma   90.00
#
_symmetry.space_group_name_H-M   'P 1'
#
loop_
_entity.id
_entity.type
_entity.pdbx_description
1 polymer ?
#
loop_
_entity_poly.entity_id
_entity_poly.type
_entity_poly.pdbx_seq_one_letter_code
_entity_poly.pdbx_strand_id
1 'polypeptide(L)' 'AYHTPFIKYFEGYKYHEIADMLQIPLGTVKTRIFVAREMLKKYLKTYSKDLYK' A
#
# COMPACT_ATOMS: atom_id res chain seq x y z
N ALA A 1 -9.44 -3.36 -4.15
CA ALA A 1 -9.63 -1.98 -3.68
C ALA A 1 -8.45 -1.39 -2.85
N TYR A 2 -7.42 -2.17 -2.49
CA TYR A 2 -6.31 -1.70 -1.62
C TYR A 2 -5.07 -1.19 -2.38
N HIS A 3 -4.97 -1.53 -3.66
CA HIS A 3 -3.82 -1.25 -4.50
C HIS A 3 -3.70 0.22 -4.91
N THR A 4 -4.82 0.87 -5.26
CA THR A 4 -4.83 2.26 -5.77
C THR A 4 -4.26 3.27 -4.76
N PRO A 5 -4.67 3.27 -3.46
CA PRO A 5 -4.05 4.17 -2.48
C PRO A 5 -2.57 3.91 -2.25
N PHE A 6 -2.14 2.65 -2.34
CA PHE A 6 -0.75 2.26 -2.17
C PHE A 6 0.14 2.77 -3.32
N ILE A 7 -0.30 2.61 -4.57
CA ILE A 7 0.41 3.17 -5.73
C ILE A 7 0.52 4.68 -5.61
N LYS A 8 -0.59 5.39 -5.33
CA LYS A 8 -0.56 6.86 -5.21
C LYS A 8 0.39 7.32 -4.10
N TYR A 9 0.40 6.64 -2.97
CA TYR A 9 1.38 6.94 -1.93
C TYR A 9 2.82 6.70 -2.40
N PHE A 10 3.08 5.61 -3.12
CA PHE A 10 4.40 5.31 -3.69
C PHE A 10 4.84 6.34 -4.75
N GLU A 11 3.90 6.88 -5.52
CA GLU A 11 4.11 7.99 -6.47
C GLU A 11 4.41 9.33 -5.79
N GLY A 12 4.28 9.43 -4.46
CA GLY A 12 4.62 10.63 -3.68
C GLY A 12 3.44 11.48 -3.23
N TYR A 13 2.20 11.07 -3.50
CA TYR A 13 1.01 11.79 -3.04
C TYR A 13 0.84 11.68 -1.53
N LYS A 14 0.43 12.77 -0.88
CA LYS A 14 0.10 12.80 0.54
C LYS A 14 -1.24 12.11 0.80
N TYR A 15 -1.42 11.57 2.00
CA TYR A 15 -2.65 10.84 2.34
C TYR A 15 -3.94 11.65 2.15
N HIS A 16 -3.91 12.96 2.43
CA HIS A 16 -5.04 13.87 2.25
C HIS A 16 -5.39 14.02 0.77
N GLU A 17 -4.38 14.23 -0.08
CA GLU A 17 -4.56 14.33 -1.54
C GLU A 17 -5.15 13.03 -2.11
N ILE A 18 -4.71 11.88 -1.62
CA ILE A 18 -5.24 10.58 -2.02
C ILE A 18 -6.70 10.39 -1.54
N ALA A 19 -7.01 10.84 -0.33
CA ALA A 19 -8.37 10.79 0.23
C ALA A 19 -9.33 11.62 -0.62
N ASP A 20 -8.90 12.82 -1.00
CA ASP A 20 -9.67 13.75 -1.83
C ASP A 20 -9.82 13.22 -3.27
N MET A 21 -8.76 12.70 -3.88
CA MET A 21 -8.83 12.11 -5.23
C MET A 21 -9.74 10.90 -5.32
N LEU A 22 -9.73 10.05 -4.28
CA LEU A 22 -10.49 8.80 -4.26
C LEU A 22 -11.87 8.95 -3.59
N GLN A 23 -12.18 10.14 -3.04
CA GLN A 23 -13.40 10.43 -2.29
C GLN A 23 -13.67 9.39 -1.19
N ILE A 24 -12.63 9.06 -0.43
CA ILE A 24 -12.69 8.12 0.71
C ILE A 24 -12.09 8.75 1.97
N PRO A 25 -12.48 8.30 3.17
CA PRO A 25 -11.91 8.85 4.40
C PRO A 25 -10.40 8.67 4.49
N LEU A 26 -9.71 9.66 5.07
CA LEU A 26 -8.27 9.63 5.34
C LEU A 26 -7.85 8.37 6.12
N GLY A 27 -8.67 7.94 7.08
CA GLY A 27 -8.46 6.69 7.82
C GLY A 27 -8.45 5.47 6.90
N THR A 28 -9.37 5.42 5.93
CA THR A 28 -9.44 4.36 4.92
C THR A 28 -8.21 4.35 4.03
N VAL A 29 -7.68 5.50 3.62
CA VAL A 29 -6.42 5.59 2.88
C VAL A 29 -5.28 4.95 3.66
N LYS A 30 -5.08 5.36 4.91
CA LYS A 30 -4.02 4.81 5.80
C LYS A 30 -4.14 3.30 5.95
N THR A 31 -5.35 2.80 6.25
CA THR A 31 -5.58 1.35 6.41
C THR A 31 -5.31 0.59 5.11
N ARG A 32 -5.77 1.09 3.96
CA ARG A 32 -5.55 0.43 2.67
C ARG A 32 -4.07 0.35 2.30
N ILE A 33 -3.31 1.41 2.54
CA ILE A 33 -1.85 1.45 2.32
C ILE A 33 -1.13 0.46 3.24
N PHE A 34 -1.49 0.43 4.53
CA PHE A 34 -0.90 -0.51 5.49
C PHE A 34 -1.15 -1.96 5.08
N VAL A 35 -2.40 -2.31 4.77
CA VAL A 35 -2.77 -3.66 4.35
C VAL A 35 -2.05 -4.06 3.06
N ALA A 36 -1.96 -3.16 2.07
CA ALA A 36 -1.23 -3.43 0.84
C ALA A 36 0.26 -3.70 1.09
N ARG A 37 0.92 -2.97 2.00
CA ARG A 37 2.31 -3.21 2.40
C ARG A 37 2.49 -4.58 3.06
N GLU A 38 1.60 -4.93 3.98
CA GLU A 38 1.67 -6.22 4.68
C GLU A 38 1.45 -7.40 3.73
N MET A 39 0.53 -7.26 2.76
CA MET A 39 0.36 -8.25 1.69
C MET A 39 1.63 -8.36 0.86
N LEU A 40 2.20 -7.25 0.39
CA LEU A 40 3.42 -7.25 -0.41
C LEU A 40 4.59 -7.91 0.31
N LYS A 41 4.80 -7.59 1.60
CA LYS A 41 5.81 -8.25 2.43
C LYS A 41 5.61 -9.75 2.50
N LYS A 42 4.37 -10.23 2.68
CA LYS A 42 4.05 -11.67 2.71
C LYS A 42 4.39 -12.34 1.38
N TYR A 43 4.07 -11.72 0.25
CA TYR A 43 4.43 -12.24 -1.08
C TYR A 43 5.94 -12.30 -1.27
N LEU A 44 6.66 -11.24 -0.88
CA LEU A 44 8.12 -11.16 -1.01
C LEU A 44 8.87 -12.10 -0.05
N LYS A 45 8.27 -12.48 1.08
CA LYS A 45 8.85 -13.45 2.03
C LYS A 45 9.11 -14.81 1.40
N THR A 46 8.32 -15.22 0.40
CA THR A 46 8.57 -16.45 -0.36
C THR A 46 9.90 -16.35 -1.11
N TYR A 47 10.15 -15.22 -1.75
CA TYR A 47 11.38 -14.98 -2.52
C TYR A 47 12.61 -14.74 -1.64
N SER A 48 12.45 -14.27 -0.40
CA SER A 48 13.58 -14.05 0.51
C SER A 48 14.24 -15.35 1.00
N LYS A 49 13.53 -16.48 0.93
CA LYS A 49 14.05 -17.78 1.37
C LYS A 49 14.96 -18.44 0.34
N ASP A 50 14.81 -18.09 -0.93
CA ASP A 50 15.57 -18.70 -2.03
C ASP A 50 16.86 -17.94 -2.39
N LEU A 51 17.02 -16.70 -1.90
CA LEU A 51 18.20 -15.86 -2.13
C LEU A 51 19.44 -16.21 -1.28
N TYR A 52 19.31 -17.18 -0.36
CA TYR A 52 20.42 -17.65 0.50
C TYR A 52 20.57 -19.19 0.45
N LYS A 53 20.20 -19.82 -0.67
CA LYS A 53 20.48 -21.23 -0.93
C LYS A 53 21.63 -21.40 -1.91
#